data_AF-A0A1S2EZJ8-F1
#
_entry.id   AF-A0A1S2EZJ8-F1
#
_cell.length_a   1.000
_cell.length_b   1.000
_cell.length_c   1.000
_cell.angle_alpha   90.00
_cell.angle_beta   90.00
_cell.angle_gamma   90.00
#
_symmetry.space_group_name_H-M   'P 1'
#
loop_
_entity.id
_entity.type
_entity.pdbx_description
1 polymer ?
#
loop_
_entity_poly.entity_id
_entity_poly.type
_entity_poly.pdbx_seq_one_letter_code
_entity_poly.pdbx_strand_id
1 'polypeptide(L)' 'MEIQRAVEIFNSKDIYKVNLEGESVWIEHVDQQNGMATVQVGSRPTNTLTVDVDRLKEGE' A
#
# COMPACT_ATOMS: atom_id res chain seq x y z
N MET A 1 8.18 -3.63 -2.00
CA MET A 1 7.43 -3.67 -3.28
C MET A 1 7.85 -2.44 -4.09
N GLU A 2 7.85 -2.44 -5.43
CA GLU A 2 8.29 -1.24 -6.18
C GLU A 2 7.17 -0.18 -6.34
N ILE A 3 7.54 1.11 -6.46
CA ILE A 3 6.60 2.23 -6.72
C ILE A 3 5.67 1.93 -7.89
N GLN A 4 6.23 1.46 -9.01
CA GLN A 4 5.44 1.19 -10.21
C GLN A 4 4.40 0.13 -9.92
N ARG A 5 4.78 -0.92 -9.20
CA ARG A 5 3.89 -2.00 -8.79
C ARG A 5 2.78 -1.48 -7.87
N ALA A 6 3.10 -0.61 -6.91
CA ALA A 6 2.12 -0.02 -6.00
C ALA A 6 1.07 0.80 -6.76
N VAL A 7 1.50 1.51 -7.80
CA VAL A 7 0.62 2.27 -8.68
C VAL A 7 -0.17 1.39 -9.63
N GLU A 8 0.40 0.30 -10.12
CA GLU A 8 -0.35 -0.70 -10.87
C GLU A 8 -1.47 -1.28 -10.02
N ILE A 9 -1.20 -1.66 -8.77
CA ILE A 9 -2.21 -2.19 -7.84
C ILE A 9 -3.28 -1.13 -7.56
N PHE A 10 -2.87 0.11 -7.30
CA PHE A 10 -3.79 1.21 -7.04
C PHE A 10 -4.70 1.52 -8.25
N ASN A 11 -4.16 1.48 -9.47
CA ASN A 11 -4.94 1.69 -10.70
C ASN A 11 -5.67 0.43 -11.18
N SER A 12 -5.27 -0.74 -10.68
CA SER A 12 -5.90 -1.98 -11.04
C SER A 12 -7.27 -2.06 -10.38
N LYS A 13 -8.22 -2.68 -11.09
CA LYS A 13 -9.53 -3.00 -10.53
C LYS A 13 -9.50 -4.24 -9.64
N ASP A 14 -8.40 -4.98 -9.68
CA ASP A 14 -8.21 -6.16 -8.85
C ASP A 14 -7.86 -5.75 -7.42
N ILE A 15 -8.45 -6.48 -6.47
CA ILE A 15 -8.14 -6.34 -5.05
C ILE A 15 -6.84 -7.09 -4.80
N TYR A 16 -5.75 -6.35 -4.65
CA TYR A 16 -4.50 -6.93 -4.18
C TYR A 16 -4.39 -6.77 -2.67
N LYS A 17 -4.11 -7.88 -2.00
CA LYS A 17 -3.74 -7.83 -0.59
C LYS A 17 -2.33 -7.28 -0.50
N VAL A 18 -2.16 -6.23 0.29
CA VAL A 18 -0.84 -5.71 0.65
C VAL A 18 -0.68 -5.93 2.14
N ASN A 19 0.52 -6.33 2.54
CA ASN A 19 0.88 -6.51 3.93
C ASN A 19 2.05 -5.59 4.27
N LEU A 20 1.96 -4.95 5.42
CA LEU A 20 3.01 -4.15 6.03
C LEU A 20 3.36 -4.80 7.37
N GLU A 21 4.61 -5.27 7.52
CA GLU A 21 5.12 -5.82 8.78
C GLU A 21 4.27 -6.96 9.38
N GLY A 22 3.53 -7.69 8.54
CA GLY A 22 2.64 -8.80 8.95
C GLY A 22 1.18 -8.39 9.16
N GLU A 23 0.85 -7.11 9.06
CA GLU A 23 -0.53 -6.62 9.07
C GLU A 23 -1.04 -6.40 7.65
N SER A 24 -2.31 -6.75 7.40
CA SER A 24 -2.94 -6.45 6.12
C SER A 24 -3.33 -4.99 6.02
N VAL A 25 -2.89 -4.37 4.94
CA VAL A 25 -3.02 -2.95 4.66
C VAL A 25 -3.59 -2.72 3.27
N TRP A 26 -4.22 -1.57 3.09
CA TRP A 26 -4.82 -1.16 1.83
C TRP A 26 -4.18 0.12 1.33
N ILE A 27 -3.72 0.12 0.08
CA ILE A 27 -3.13 1.32 -0.52
C ILE A 27 -4.26 2.30 -0.87
N GLU A 28 -4.31 3.43 -0.16
CA GLU A 28 -5.23 4.53 -0.47
C GLU A 28 -4.59 5.56 -1.39
N HIS A 29 -3.28 5.75 -1.29
CA HIS A 29 -2.55 6.68 -2.13
C HIS A 29 -1.10 6.23 -2.33
N VAL A 30 -0.55 6.51 -3.51
CA VAL A 30 0.87 6.29 -3.82
C VAL A 30 1.48 7.59 -4.32
N ASP A 31 2.41 8.12 -3.54
CA ASP A 31 3.26 9.23 -3.91
C ASP A 31 4.49 8.70 -4.66
N GLN A 32 4.38 8.65 -5.98
CA GLN A 32 5.48 8.24 -6.86
C GLN A 32 6.65 9.23 -6.86
N GLN A 33 6.44 10.49 -6.45
CA GLN A 33 7.49 11.51 -6.46
C GLN A 33 8.45 11.32 -5.30
N ASN A 34 7.91 10.97 -4.13
CA ASN A 34 8.69 10.74 -2.91
C ASN A 34 8.94 9.25 -2.62
N GLY A 35 8.31 8.36 -3.37
CA GLY A 35 8.41 6.92 -3.15
C GLY A 35 7.68 6.42 -1.92
N MET A 36 6.60 7.11 -1.54
CA MET A 36 5.80 6.74 -0.37
C MET A 36 4.41 6.27 -0.76
N ALA A 37 3.83 5.38 0.03
CA ALA A 37 2.45 4.97 -0.10
C ALA A 37 1.72 5.20 1.22
N THR A 38 0.57 5.85 1.14
CA THR A 38 -0.37 5.96 2.24
C THR A 38 -1.24 4.73 2.22
N VAL A 39 -1.09 3.91 3.26
CA VAL A 39 -1.85 2.69 3.45
C VAL A 39 -2.75 2.79 4.66
N GLN A 40 -3.95 2.25 4.56
CA GLN A 40 -4.85 2.08 5.69
C GLN A 40 -4.60 0.73 6.34
N VAL A 41 -4.32 0.72 7.63
CA VAL A 41 -4.00 -0.51 8.39
C VAL A 41 -5.22 -1.00 9.16
N GLY A 42 -5.65 -2.23 8.85
CA GLY A 42 -6.83 -2.85 9.44
C GLY A 42 -8.17 -2.24 8.97
N SER A 43 -9.23 -2.43 9.75
CA SER A 43 -10.60 -2.00 9.37
C SER A 43 -10.94 -0.56 9.77
N ARG A 44 -9.99 0.21 10.31
CA ARG A 44 -10.25 1.58 10.79
C ARG A 44 -9.76 2.61 9.77
N PRO A 45 -10.65 3.43 9.19
CA PRO A 45 -10.27 4.45 8.21
C PRO A 45 -9.43 5.59 8.79
N THR A 46 -9.40 5.75 10.11
CA THR A 46 -8.56 6.75 10.77
C THR A 46 -7.12 6.28 10.98
N ASN A 47 -6.80 5.02 10.65
CA ASN A 47 -5.48 4.42 10.89
C ASN A 47 -4.71 4.31 9.57
N THR A 48 -4.47 5.46 8.95
CA THR A 48 -3.63 5.57 7.75
C THR A 48 -2.19 5.84 8.15
N LEU A 49 -1.28 5.16 7.46
CA LEU A 49 0.15 5.21 7.67
C LEU A 49 0.82 5.48 6.33
N THR A 50 1.63 6.52 6.27
CA THR A 50 2.48 6.78 5.11
C THR A 50 3.80 6.07 5.32
N VAL A 51 4.06 5.07 4.50
CA VAL A 51 5.26 4.25 4.56
C VAL A 51 5.90 4.18 3.20
N ASP A 52 7.18 3.84 3.18
CA ASP A 52 7.88 3.60 1.93
C ASP A 52 7.28 2.39 1.20
N VAL A 53 7.05 2.50 -0.11
CA VAL A 53 6.54 1.38 -0.91
C VAL A 53 7.46 0.17 -0.86
N ASP A 54 8.76 0.37 -0.68
CA ASP A 54 9.70 -0.73 -0.56
C ASP A 54 9.43 -1.59 0.67
N ARG A 55 8.86 -1.00 1.73
CA ARG A 55 8.45 -1.73 2.95
C ARG A 55 7.14 -2.51 2.78
N LEU A 56 6.31 -2.15 1.81
CA LEU A 56 5.09 -2.89 1.49
C LEU A 56 5.45 -4.21 0.82
N LYS A 57 4.68 -5.24 1.13
CA LYS A 57 4.78 -6.57 0.51
C LYS A 57 3.42 -6.97 -0.03
N GLU A 58 3.37 -7.48 -1.25
CA GLU A 58 2.17 -8.14 -1.76
C GLU A 58 1.90 -9.37 -0.88
N GLY A 59 0.68 -9.50 -0.37
CA GLY A 59 0.22 -10.67 0.36
C GLY A 59 -0.20 -11.75 -0.62
N GLU A 60 0.25 -12.99 -0.38
CA GLU A 60 -0.13 -14.18 -1.14
C GLU A 60 -1.65 -14.44 -1.11
#